data_AF-A0A1J5U418-F1
#
_entry.id   AF-A0A1J5U418-F1
#
_cell.length_a   1.000
_cell.length_b   1.000
_cell.length_c   1.000
_cell.angle_alpha   90.00
_cell.angle_beta   90.00
_cell.angle_gamma   90.00
#
_symmetry.space_group_name_H-M   'P 1'
#
loop_
_entity.id
_entity.type
_entity.pdbx_description
1 polymer ?
#
loop_
_entity_poly.entity_id
_entity_poly.type
_entity_poly.pdbx_seq_one_letter_code
_entity_poly.pdbx_strand_id
1 'polypeptide(L)'
;MKIPDHLRPPLLEQLEDQATSEDCLVLRGSALGHALLGDNDKRNFFIEKFIKSAEPPLEGTQLARELQARGVGNILLEKNAEDYLSRAKELFENELEEALPNLPEDIAIDVATEPLKQARQARSGLMENAFLRKEWKLCISEAEHGRSIIPDYLLYQPHREGYPIEFVAKGMDANDKDLISKGFEMQEEFLQYVIDVGYLKPWEEAYFVSHSLSVITRTLVSEL
;
A
#
# COMPACT_ATOMS: atom_id res chain seq x y z
N MET A 1 15.72 1.79 -2.91
CA MET A 1 15.69 2.12 -1.46
C MET A 1 16.94 1.63 -0.75
N LYS A 2 17.55 2.46 0.09
CA LYS A 2 18.66 2.08 0.97
C LYS A 2 18.27 2.42 2.41
N ILE A 3 18.29 1.44 3.32
CA ILE A 3 18.10 1.72 4.75
C ILE A 3 19.30 2.56 5.24
N PRO A 4 19.08 3.69 5.94
CA PRO A 4 20.13 4.42 6.62
C PRO A 4 20.94 3.52 7.55
N ASP A 5 22.27 3.67 7.55
CA ASP A 5 23.18 2.77 8.27
C ASP A 5 22.89 2.71 9.78
N HIS A 6 22.38 3.80 10.36
CA HIS A 6 22.02 3.87 11.78
C HIS A 6 20.73 3.10 12.13
N LEU A 7 19.84 2.84 11.15
CA LEU A 7 18.61 2.07 11.34
C LEU A 7 18.82 0.56 11.15
N ARG A 8 19.94 0.15 10.54
CA ARG A 8 20.22 -1.26 10.27
C ARG A 8 20.41 -2.11 11.54
N PRO A 9 21.23 -1.72 12.53
CA PRO A 9 21.38 -2.50 13.77
C PRO A 9 20.07 -2.72 14.54
N PRO A 10 19.25 -1.69 14.86
CA PRO A 10 18.01 -1.91 15.61
C PRO A 10 16.99 -2.73 14.82
N LEU A 11 16.96 -2.63 13.49
CA LEU A 11 16.10 -3.49 12.67
C LEU A 11 16.50 -4.97 12.78
N LEU A 12 17.80 -5.28 12.78
CA LEU A 12 18.28 -6.65 12.94
C LEU A 12 17.91 -7.22 14.31
N GLU A 13 18.14 -6.45 15.38
CA GLU A 13 17.75 -6.83 16.75
C GLU A 13 16.25 -7.11 16.85
N GLN A 14 15.42 -6.21 16.31
CA GLN A 14 13.97 -6.40 16.27
C GLN A 14 13.56 -7.69 15.53
N LEU A 15 14.18 -7.98 14.37
CA LEU A 15 13.87 -9.18 13.59
C LEU A 15 14.28 -10.47 14.32
N GLU A 16 15.39 -10.44 15.07
CA GLU A 16 15.81 -11.55 15.92
C GLU A 16 14.82 -11.79 17.06
N ASP A 17 14.40 -10.73 17.77
CA ASP A 17 13.41 -10.82 18.85
C ASP A 17 12.05 -11.33 18.36
N GLN A 18 11.69 -11.03 17.12
CA GLN A 18 10.40 -11.38 16.50
C GLN A 18 10.42 -12.70 15.74
N ALA A 19 11.57 -13.39 15.66
CA ALA A 19 11.78 -14.52 14.75
C ALA A 19 10.83 -15.71 14.98
N THR A 20 10.37 -15.90 16.22
CA THR A 20 9.47 -17.00 16.62
C THR A 20 8.02 -16.57 16.81
N SER A 21 7.70 -15.30 16.53
CA SER A 21 6.33 -14.81 16.66
C SER A 21 5.41 -15.48 15.64
N GLU A 22 4.19 -15.78 16.08
CA GLU A 22 3.10 -16.26 15.24
C GLU A 22 2.00 -15.18 15.08
N ASP A 23 2.21 -13.98 15.63
CA ASP A 23 1.31 -12.85 15.44
C ASP A 23 1.37 -12.33 14.01
N CYS A 24 0.21 -12.17 13.37
CA CYS A 24 0.13 -11.79 11.95
C CYS A 24 0.76 -10.43 11.63
N LEU A 25 0.63 -9.44 12.53
CA LEU A 25 1.19 -8.11 12.34
C LEU A 25 2.71 -8.15 12.44
N VAL A 26 3.22 -8.95 13.39
CA VAL A 26 4.66 -9.20 13.53
C VAL A 26 5.20 -9.94 12.31
N LEU A 27 4.53 -10.98 11.83
CA LEU A 27 4.95 -11.74 10.64
C LEU A 27 5.03 -10.84 9.40
N ARG A 28 4.03 -9.98 9.17
CA ARG A 28 4.05 -8.98 8.10
C ARG A 28 5.20 -7.98 8.27
N GLY A 29 5.42 -7.51 9.50
CA GLY A 29 6.53 -6.60 9.80
C GLY A 29 7.89 -7.21 9.59
N SER A 30 8.07 -8.48 9.97
CA SER A 30 9.30 -9.23 9.73
C SER A 30 9.56 -9.41 8.23
N ALA A 31 8.51 -9.68 7.45
CA ALA A 31 8.62 -9.73 5.99
C ALA A 31 9.13 -8.41 5.40
N LEU A 32 8.55 -7.28 5.80
CA LEU A 32 9.00 -5.96 5.35
C LEU A 32 10.45 -5.68 5.79
N GLY A 33 10.80 -5.97 7.04
CA GLY A 33 12.15 -5.75 7.57
C GLY A 33 13.20 -6.53 6.79
N HIS A 34 12.97 -7.82 6.52
CA HIS A 34 13.87 -8.61 5.68
C HIS A 34 13.92 -8.11 4.23
N ALA A 35 12.80 -7.65 3.67
CA ALA A 35 12.77 -7.07 2.32
C ALA A 35 13.67 -5.83 2.22
N LEU A 36 13.62 -4.95 3.21
CA LEU A 36 14.44 -3.74 3.26
C LEU A 36 15.94 -4.05 3.43
N LEU A 37 16.26 -5.15 4.13
CA LEU A 37 17.63 -5.65 4.25
C LEU A 37 18.13 -6.38 2.99
N GLY A 38 17.27 -6.58 1.99
CA GLY A 38 17.58 -7.30 0.76
C GLY A 38 17.57 -8.83 0.91
N ASP A 39 17.04 -9.36 2.02
CA ASP A 39 16.94 -10.81 2.27
C ASP A 39 15.58 -11.34 1.76
N ASN A 40 15.55 -11.63 0.46
CA ASN A 40 14.33 -12.09 -0.21
C ASN A 40 13.86 -13.48 0.27
N ASP A 41 14.78 -14.35 0.68
CA ASP A 41 14.44 -15.69 1.16
C ASP A 41 13.71 -15.60 2.50
N LYS A 42 14.24 -14.82 3.46
CA LYS A 42 13.57 -14.57 4.73
C LYS A 42 12.29 -13.78 4.56
N ARG A 43 12.27 -12.77 3.69
CA ARG A 43 11.05 -12.05 3.34
C ARG A 43 9.97 -13.04 2.91
N ASN A 44 10.25 -13.89 1.92
CA ASN A 44 9.28 -14.84 1.39
C ASN A 44 8.81 -15.83 2.46
N PHE A 45 9.72 -16.31 3.31
CA PHE A 45 9.38 -17.16 4.45
C PHE A 45 8.34 -16.50 5.38
N PHE A 46 8.55 -15.23 5.75
CA PHE A 46 7.61 -14.50 6.61
C PHE A 46 6.30 -14.15 5.91
N ILE A 47 6.32 -13.83 4.60
CA ILE A 47 5.10 -13.64 3.81
C ILE A 47 4.27 -14.93 3.80
N GLU A 48 4.89 -16.09 3.61
CA GLU A 48 4.18 -17.36 3.64
C GLU A 48 3.54 -17.64 4.99
N LYS A 49 4.26 -17.40 6.08
CA LYS A 49 3.71 -17.53 7.43
C LYS A 49 2.54 -16.59 7.65
N PHE A 50 2.68 -15.32 7.28
CA PHE A 50 1.65 -14.30 7.40
C PHE A 50 0.36 -14.69 6.68
N ILE A 51 0.45 -15.10 5.41
CA ILE A 51 -0.73 -15.48 4.61
C ILE A 51 -1.43 -16.71 5.20
N LYS A 52 -0.67 -17.66 5.76
CA LYS A 52 -1.19 -18.87 6.40
C LYS A 52 -1.71 -18.63 7.83
N SER A 53 -1.42 -17.48 8.43
CA SER A 53 -1.92 -17.15 9.76
C SER A 53 -3.44 -17.01 9.72
N ALA A 54 -4.10 -17.23 10.86
CA ALA A 54 -5.51 -16.91 10.98
C ALA A 54 -5.77 -15.43 10.65
N GLU A 55 -6.90 -15.16 9.98
CA GLU A 55 -7.40 -13.81 9.76
C GLU A 55 -7.73 -13.19 11.13
N PRO A 56 -7.22 -11.99 11.45
CA PRO A 56 -7.55 -11.33 12.70
C PRO A 56 -9.03 -10.91 12.70
N PRO A 57 -9.67 -10.77 13.89
CA PRO A 57 -11.08 -10.38 14.01
C PRO A 57 -11.24 -8.87 13.76
N LEU A 58 -10.97 -8.43 12.54
CA LEU A 58 -11.11 -7.06 12.06
C LEU A 58 -12.39 -6.93 11.23
N GLU A 59 -12.89 -5.72 11.06
CA GLU A 59 -14.07 -5.41 10.25
C GLU A 59 -13.83 -4.17 9.38
N GLY A 60 -14.72 -3.96 8.41
CA GLY A 60 -14.73 -2.78 7.55
C GLY A 60 -13.39 -2.51 6.85
N THR A 61 -12.98 -1.25 6.87
CA THR A 61 -11.72 -0.81 6.25
C THR A 61 -10.49 -1.53 6.83
N GLN A 62 -10.47 -1.86 8.13
CA GLN A 62 -9.32 -2.55 8.74
C GLN A 62 -9.15 -3.97 8.19
N LEU A 63 -10.26 -4.69 8.01
CA LEU A 63 -10.24 -6.01 7.39
C LEU A 63 -9.88 -5.91 5.90
N ALA A 64 -10.44 -4.94 5.18
CA ALA A 64 -10.13 -4.73 3.76
C ALA A 64 -8.62 -4.54 3.53
N ARG A 65 -7.99 -3.75 4.40
CA ARG A 65 -6.56 -3.47 4.44
C ARG A 65 -5.72 -4.71 4.74
N GLU A 66 -6.13 -5.50 5.73
CA GLU A 66 -5.47 -6.78 6.05
C GLU A 66 -5.56 -7.78 4.87
N LEU A 67 -6.73 -7.90 4.23
CA LEU A 67 -6.92 -8.75 3.06
C LEU A 67 -6.08 -8.26 1.88
N GLN A 68 -6.02 -6.95 1.64
CA GLN A 68 -5.16 -6.37 0.62
C GLN A 68 -3.68 -6.70 0.88
N ALA A 69 -3.19 -6.58 2.12
CA ALA A 69 -1.83 -6.97 2.48
C ALA A 69 -1.56 -8.45 2.20
N ARG A 70 -2.52 -9.35 2.48
CA ARG A 70 -2.41 -10.78 2.13
C ARG A 70 -2.39 -11.01 0.62
N GLY A 71 -3.25 -10.32 -0.13
CA GLY A 71 -3.29 -10.37 -1.58
C GLY A 71 -1.96 -9.94 -2.21
N VAL A 72 -1.42 -8.81 -1.75
CA VAL A 72 -0.09 -8.33 -2.14
C VAL A 72 1.01 -9.34 -1.81
N GLY A 73 0.95 -9.96 -0.62
CA GLY A 73 1.87 -11.03 -0.26
C GLY A 73 1.82 -12.22 -1.23
N ASN A 74 0.62 -12.63 -1.65
CA ASN A 74 0.46 -13.67 -2.68
C ASN A 74 1.07 -13.24 -4.01
N ILE A 75 0.86 -11.99 -4.45
CA ILE A 75 1.47 -11.46 -5.69
C ILE A 75 3.00 -11.53 -5.61
N LEU A 76 3.61 -11.10 -4.49
CA LEU A 76 5.06 -11.14 -4.30
C LEU A 76 5.64 -12.57 -4.27
N LEU A 77 4.81 -13.57 -3.95
CA LEU A 77 5.15 -14.98 -4.00
C LEU A 77 4.75 -15.66 -5.30
N GLU A 78 4.29 -14.90 -6.31
CA GLU A 78 3.80 -15.42 -7.59
C GLU A 78 2.62 -16.42 -7.43
N LYS A 79 1.77 -16.17 -6.43
CA LYS A 79 0.57 -16.94 -6.12
C LYS A 79 -0.70 -16.16 -6.45
N ASN A 80 -1.83 -16.88 -6.55
CA ASN A 80 -3.12 -16.27 -6.81
C ASN A 80 -3.55 -15.36 -5.63
N ALA A 81 -3.93 -14.12 -5.92
CA ALA A 81 -4.38 -13.12 -4.95
C ALA A 81 -5.86 -12.74 -5.10
N GLU A 82 -6.57 -13.29 -6.09
CA GLU A 82 -7.90 -12.83 -6.51
C GLU A 82 -8.95 -12.89 -5.39
N ASP A 83 -8.96 -13.95 -4.59
CA ASP A 83 -9.93 -14.09 -3.50
C ASP A 83 -9.74 -13.00 -2.44
N TYR A 84 -8.48 -12.68 -2.09
CA TYR A 84 -8.17 -11.61 -1.14
C TYR A 84 -8.50 -10.24 -1.69
N LEU A 85 -8.10 -9.97 -2.93
CA LEU A 85 -8.33 -8.68 -3.59
C LEU A 85 -9.82 -8.44 -3.85
N SER A 86 -10.60 -9.45 -4.21
CA SER A 86 -12.05 -9.33 -4.39
C SER A 86 -12.77 -9.04 -3.09
N ARG A 87 -12.45 -9.76 -2.01
CA ARG A 87 -13.03 -9.49 -0.67
C ARG A 87 -12.64 -8.10 -0.16
N ALA A 88 -11.37 -7.69 -0.34
CA ALA A 88 -10.92 -6.36 0.04
C ALA A 88 -11.66 -5.27 -0.76
N LYS A 89 -11.86 -5.48 -2.06
CA LYS A 89 -12.61 -4.57 -2.93
C LYS A 89 -14.04 -4.38 -2.45
N GLU A 90 -14.78 -5.46 -2.20
CA GLU A 90 -16.16 -5.38 -1.68
C GLU A 90 -16.23 -4.59 -0.37
N LEU A 91 -15.32 -4.84 0.56
CA LEU A 91 -15.31 -4.13 1.84
C LEU A 91 -15.01 -2.64 1.65
N PHE A 92 -14.04 -2.26 0.81
CA PHE A 92 -13.79 -0.85 0.51
C PHE A 92 -14.98 -0.19 -0.20
N GLU A 93 -15.66 -0.88 -1.12
CA GLU A 93 -16.86 -0.36 -1.80
C GLU A 93 -17.98 -0.10 -0.80
N ASN A 94 -18.25 -1.05 0.11
CA ASN A 94 -19.27 -0.90 1.16
C ASN A 94 -18.95 0.28 2.10
N GLU A 95 -17.71 0.36 2.60
CA GLU A 95 -17.27 1.43 3.48
C GLU A 95 -17.35 2.81 2.81
N LEU A 96 -17.08 2.86 1.51
CA LEU A 96 -17.22 4.08 0.72
C LEU A 96 -18.70 4.46 0.56
N GLU A 97 -19.57 3.50 0.22
CA GLU A 97 -21.02 3.73 0.07
C GLU A 97 -21.64 4.28 1.36
N GLU A 98 -21.21 3.81 2.53
CA GLU A 98 -21.66 4.31 3.84
C GLU A 98 -21.13 5.71 4.15
N ALA A 99 -19.89 6.02 3.75
CA ALA A 99 -19.24 7.28 4.05
C ALA A 99 -19.73 8.44 3.17
N LEU A 100 -19.98 8.18 1.88
CA LEU A 100 -20.28 9.21 0.88
C LEU A 100 -21.45 10.14 1.24
N PRO A 101 -22.61 9.66 1.73
CA PRO A 101 -23.74 10.53 2.10
C PRO A 101 -23.46 11.44 3.29
N ASN A 102 -22.43 11.12 4.09
CA ASN A 102 -22.10 11.80 5.34
C ASN A 102 -20.83 12.67 5.22
N LEU A 103 -20.35 12.90 4.01
CA LEU A 103 -19.22 13.79 3.80
C LEU A 103 -19.57 15.23 4.18
N PRO A 104 -18.61 15.99 4.76
CA PRO A 104 -18.84 17.40 5.06
C PRO A 104 -19.04 18.21 3.78
N GLU A 105 -19.89 19.24 3.85
CA GLU A 105 -20.10 20.17 2.73
C GLU A 105 -18.83 20.96 2.40
N ASP A 106 -18.06 21.35 3.41
CA ASP A 106 -16.78 22.04 3.25
C ASP A 106 -15.60 21.14 3.69
N ILE A 107 -15.15 20.31 2.75
CA ILE A 107 -13.99 19.42 2.92
C ILE A 107 -12.70 20.19 3.22
N ALA A 108 -12.60 21.47 2.85
CA ALA A 108 -11.42 22.30 3.12
C ALA A 108 -11.37 22.78 4.57
N ILE A 109 -12.51 22.88 5.25
CA ILE A 109 -12.57 23.26 6.66
C ILE A 109 -12.64 22.01 7.55
N ASP A 110 -13.51 21.06 7.22
CA ASP A 110 -13.83 19.90 8.07
C ASP A 110 -12.99 18.67 7.69
N VAL A 111 -11.66 18.83 7.74
CA VAL A 111 -10.70 17.88 7.17
C VAL A 111 -10.53 16.54 7.90
N ALA A 112 -11.06 16.40 9.11
CA ALA A 112 -10.79 15.27 10.01
C ALA A 112 -12.06 14.57 10.50
N THR A 113 -13.18 14.69 9.76
CA THR A 113 -14.41 13.95 10.09
C THR A 113 -14.22 12.45 9.81
N GLU A 114 -14.89 11.60 10.59
CA GLU A 114 -14.80 10.15 10.42
C GLU A 114 -15.28 9.68 9.03
N PRO A 115 -16.41 10.18 8.47
CA PRO A 115 -16.82 9.83 7.11
C PRO A 115 -15.76 10.17 6.06
N LEU A 116 -15.10 11.32 6.19
CA LEU A 116 -14.07 11.75 5.26
C LEU A 116 -12.81 10.88 5.37
N LYS A 117 -12.42 10.50 6.58
CA LYS A 117 -11.33 9.55 6.82
C LYS A 117 -11.64 8.17 6.22
N GLN A 118 -12.84 7.65 6.45
CA GLN A 118 -13.31 6.38 5.89
C GLN A 118 -13.31 6.41 4.37
N ALA A 119 -13.90 7.44 3.75
CA ALA A 119 -13.92 7.60 2.30
C ALA A 119 -12.52 7.68 1.69
N ARG A 120 -11.58 8.39 2.33
CA ARG A 120 -10.18 8.48 1.87
C ARG A 120 -9.48 7.12 1.94
N GLN A 121 -9.64 6.41 3.06
CA GLN A 121 -9.02 5.09 3.23
C GLN A 121 -9.59 4.08 2.23
N ALA A 122 -10.90 4.12 1.98
CA ALA A 122 -11.56 3.28 0.99
C ALA A 122 -11.12 3.60 -0.44
N ARG A 123 -11.07 4.87 -0.84
CA ARG A 123 -10.60 5.29 -2.18
C ARG A 123 -9.14 4.90 -2.44
N SER A 124 -8.24 5.15 -1.48
CA SER A 124 -6.85 4.68 -1.61
C SER A 124 -6.77 3.16 -1.70
N GLY A 125 -7.59 2.45 -0.91
CA GLY A 125 -7.68 0.99 -0.97
C GLY A 125 -8.13 0.49 -2.33
N LEU A 126 -9.19 1.07 -2.91
CA LEU A 126 -9.71 0.74 -4.24
C LEU A 126 -8.72 1.05 -5.35
N MET A 127 -8.04 2.20 -5.29
CA MET A 127 -6.97 2.58 -6.22
C MET A 127 -5.86 1.52 -6.22
N GLU A 128 -5.33 1.18 -5.04
CA GLU A 128 -4.27 0.19 -4.88
C GLU A 128 -4.74 -1.21 -5.31
N ASN A 129 -5.97 -1.59 -4.99
CA ASN A 129 -6.55 -2.87 -5.39
C ASN A 129 -6.69 -2.99 -6.91
N ALA A 130 -7.20 -1.94 -7.57
CA ALA A 130 -7.28 -1.88 -9.03
C ALA A 130 -5.88 -1.98 -9.68
N PHE A 131 -4.88 -1.30 -9.12
CA PHE A 131 -3.50 -1.44 -9.58
C PHE A 131 -2.98 -2.88 -9.48
N LEU A 132 -3.18 -3.53 -8.33
CA LEU A 132 -2.74 -4.91 -8.09
C LEU A 132 -3.44 -5.92 -9.01
N ARG A 133 -4.69 -5.64 -9.40
CA ARG A 133 -5.47 -6.43 -10.37
C ARG A 133 -5.16 -6.07 -11.83
N LYS A 134 -4.26 -5.12 -12.08
CA LYS A 134 -3.93 -4.59 -13.42
C LYS A 134 -5.10 -3.91 -14.13
N GLU A 135 -6.05 -3.38 -13.37
CA GLU A 135 -7.21 -2.63 -13.85
C GLU A 135 -6.86 -1.13 -13.97
N TRP A 136 -6.00 -0.79 -14.92
CA TRP A 136 -5.35 0.53 -15.01
C TRP A 136 -6.33 1.70 -15.04
N LYS A 137 -7.39 1.62 -15.85
CA LYS A 137 -8.41 2.68 -15.93
C LYS A 137 -9.16 2.89 -14.61
N LEU A 138 -9.44 1.81 -13.90
CA LEU A 138 -10.09 1.89 -12.60
C LEU A 138 -9.15 2.52 -11.58
N CYS A 139 -7.87 2.11 -11.56
CA CYS A 139 -6.85 2.73 -10.71
C CYS A 139 -6.77 4.25 -10.93
N ILE A 140 -6.81 4.69 -12.19
CA ILE A 140 -6.77 6.13 -12.53
C ILE A 140 -8.03 6.84 -12.01
N SER A 141 -9.21 6.28 -12.24
CA SER A 141 -10.47 6.88 -11.79
C SER A 141 -10.55 6.97 -10.25
N GLU A 142 -10.11 5.94 -9.55
CA GLU A 142 -10.07 5.94 -8.08
C GLU A 142 -9.05 6.94 -7.52
N ALA A 143 -7.92 7.12 -8.19
CA ALA A 143 -6.94 8.15 -7.83
C ALA A 143 -7.52 9.56 -7.97
N GLU A 144 -8.24 9.84 -9.06
CA GLU A 144 -8.90 11.13 -9.30
C GLU A 144 -9.99 11.41 -8.26
N HIS A 145 -10.85 10.42 -7.97
CA HIS A 145 -11.86 10.53 -6.91
C HIS A 145 -11.25 10.65 -5.50
N GLY A 146 -10.13 9.98 -5.24
CA GLY A 146 -9.40 10.09 -3.99
C GLY A 146 -8.89 11.51 -3.75
N ARG A 147 -8.34 12.16 -4.79
CA ARG A 147 -7.89 13.56 -4.71
C ARG A 147 -9.04 14.54 -4.51
N SER A 148 -10.22 14.30 -5.09
CA SER A 148 -11.36 15.23 -4.94
C SER A 148 -11.89 15.36 -3.50
N ILE A 149 -11.54 14.41 -2.61
CA ILE A 149 -11.94 14.42 -1.19
C ILE A 149 -10.78 14.75 -0.24
N ILE A 150 -9.65 15.24 -0.77
CA ILE A 150 -8.49 15.69 0.00
C ILE A 150 -8.20 17.15 -0.37
N PRO A 151 -8.16 18.09 0.60
CA PRO A 151 -7.72 19.45 0.33
C PRO A 151 -6.29 19.50 -0.23
N ASP A 152 -6.05 20.35 -1.23
CA ASP A 152 -4.76 20.49 -1.91
C ASP A 152 -3.56 20.72 -0.95
N TYR A 153 -3.80 21.42 0.17
CA TYR A 153 -2.76 21.70 1.14
C TYR A 153 -2.37 20.50 2.02
N LEU A 154 -3.22 19.46 2.09
CA LEU A 154 -2.93 18.20 2.80
C LEU A 154 -2.27 17.14 1.89
N LEU A 155 -2.31 17.33 0.58
CA LEU A 155 -1.55 16.48 -0.34
C LEU A 155 -0.06 16.78 -0.18
N TYR A 156 0.73 15.73 0.16
CA TYR A 156 2.19 15.77 0.06
C TYR A 156 2.57 16.27 -1.34
N GLN A 157 3.53 17.19 -1.44
CA GLN A 157 3.77 18.00 -2.65
C GLN A 157 3.78 17.19 -3.97
N PRO A 158 4.50 16.04 -4.08
CA PRO A 158 4.40 15.14 -5.24
C PRO A 158 3.01 14.59 -5.55
N HIS A 159 2.19 14.28 -4.52
CA HIS A 159 0.83 13.77 -4.68
C HIS A 159 -0.18 14.80 -5.18
N ARG A 160 0.20 16.10 -5.23
CA ARG A 160 -0.62 17.13 -5.88
C ARG A 160 -0.75 16.89 -7.38
N GLU A 161 0.32 16.37 -8.01
CA GLU A 161 0.30 16.05 -9.44
C GLU A 161 -0.45 14.73 -9.72
N GLY A 162 -0.42 13.79 -8.78
CA GLY A 162 -1.10 12.50 -8.84
C GLY A 162 -0.40 11.47 -7.93
N TYR A 163 -1.01 10.31 -7.72
CA TYR A 163 -0.38 9.24 -6.94
C TYR A 163 0.71 8.50 -7.75
N PRO A 164 1.78 7.98 -7.12
CA PRO A 164 2.83 7.27 -7.87
C PRO A 164 2.27 6.13 -8.74
N ILE A 165 1.38 5.31 -8.18
CA ILE A 165 0.73 4.21 -8.93
C ILE A 165 -0.29 4.69 -9.97
N GLU A 166 -0.84 5.91 -9.84
CA GLU A 166 -1.66 6.54 -10.87
C GLU A 166 -0.83 6.86 -12.12
N PHE A 167 0.39 7.38 -11.95
CA PHE A 167 1.32 7.63 -13.05
C PHE A 167 1.72 6.33 -13.76
N VAL A 168 2.03 5.29 -12.99
CA VAL A 168 2.31 3.95 -13.55
C VAL A 168 1.08 3.43 -14.31
N ALA A 169 -0.12 3.50 -13.73
CA ALA A 169 -1.34 3.05 -14.40
C ALA A 169 -1.63 3.83 -15.69
N LYS A 170 -1.46 5.16 -15.69
CA LYS A 170 -1.56 6.00 -16.90
C LYS A 170 -0.60 5.56 -17.98
N GLY A 171 0.66 5.35 -17.61
CA GLY A 171 1.67 4.89 -18.54
C GLY A 171 1.41 3.47 -19.06
N MET A 172 0.90 2.56 -18.22
CA MET A 172 0.51 1.21 -18.65
C MET A 172 -0.71 1.22 -19.59
N ASP A 173 -1.72 2.08 -19.35
CA ASP A 173 -2.89 2.21 -20.22
C ASP A 173 -2.57 2.88 -21.57
N ALA A 174 -1.67 3.87 -21.55
CA ALA A 174 -1.25 4.63 -22.74
C ALA A 174 -0.03 4.05 -23.47
N ASN A 175 0.62 3.02 -22.92
CA ASN A 175 1.92 2.50 -23.35
C ASN A 175 3.02 3.61 -23.39
N ASP A 176 3.03 4.46 -22.36
CA ASP A 176 3.95 5.58 -22.17
C ASP A 176 4.97 5.25 -21.09
N LYS A 177 6.21 4.94 -21.51
CA LYS A 177 7.31 4.55 -20.62
C LYS A 177 7.77 5.68 -19.72
N ASP A 178 7.67 6.93 -20.17
CA ASP A 178 8.11 8.09 -19.40
C ASP A 178 7.20 8.30 -18.19
N LEU A 179 5.89 8.08 -18.36
CA LEU A 179 4.93 8.10 -17.25
C LEU A 179 5.16 6.95 -16.26
N ILE A 180 5.50 5.75 -16.75
CA ILE A 180 5.80 4.60 -15.90
C ILE A 180 7.06 4.88 -15.06
N SER A 181 8.12 5.37 -15.70
CA SER A 181 9.37 5.74 -15.02
C SER A 181 9.15 6.86 -13.99
N LYS A 182 8.37 7.90 -14.33
CA LYS A 182 8.01 8.96 -13.38
C LYS A 182 7.28 8.40 -12.16
N GLY A 183 6.28 7.54 -12.36
CA GLY A 183 5.54 6.92 -11.26
C GLY A 183 6.43 6.05 -10.37
N PHE A 184 7.36 5.30 -10.96
CA PHE A 184 8.37 4.54 -10.22
C PHE A 184 9.29 5.42 -9.38
N GLU A 185 9.82 6.50 -9.95
CA GLU A 185 10.67 7.47 -9.25
C GLU A 185 9.92 8.09 -8.06
N MET A 186 8.68 8.54 -8.27
CA MET A 186 7.83 9.08 -7.21
C MET A 186 7.60 8.08 -6.06
N GLN A 187 7.43 6.79 -6.38
CA GLN A 187 7.26 5.75 -5.37
C GLN A 187 8.54 5.52 -4.56
N GLU A 188 9.70 5.50 -5.21
CA GLU A 188 10.99 5.36 -4.51
C GLU A 188 11.29 6.57 -3.63
N GLU A 189 11.00 7.79 -4.11
CA GLU A 189 11.15 9.03 -3.32
C GLU A 189 10.25 9.02 -2.08
N PHE A 190 8.98 8.64 -2.24
CA PHE A 190 8.03 8.55 -1.13
C PHE A 190 8.50 7.54 -0.07
N LEU A 191 8.91 6.35 -0.49
CA LEU A 191 9.37 5.31 0.44
C LEU A 191 10.69 5.70 1.11
N GLN A 192 11.61 6.31 0.39
CA GLN A 192 12.86 6.81 0.98
C GLN A 192 12.58 7.91 2.01
N TYR A 193 11.67 8.85 1.70
CA TYR A 193 11.21 9.85 2.66
C TYR A 193 10.67 9.19 3.93
N VAL A 194 9.72 8.26 3.81
CA VAL A 194 9.14 7.53 4.95
C VAL A 194 10.20 6.85 5.83
N ILE A 195 11.22 6.25 5.21
CA ILE A 195 12.35 5.62 5.91
C ILE A 195 13.15 6.68 6.66
N ASP A 196 13.49 7.78 6.00
CA ASP A 196 14.38 8.81 6.53
C ASP A 196 13.76 9.64 7.67
N VAL A 197 12.44 9.93 7.62
CA VAL A 197 11.75 10.62 8.72
C VAL A 197 11.41 9.72 9.91
N GLY A 198 11.82 8.44 9.88
CA GLY A 198 11.74 7.55 11.04
C GLY A 198 10.36 6.93 11.29
N TYR A 199 9.51 6.86 10.26
CA TYR A 199 8.17 6.27 10.38
C TYR A 199 8.05 4.88 9.77
N LEU A 200 9.14 4.23 9.35
CA LEU A 200 9.04 2.85 8.92
C LEU A 200 8.74 1.98 10.15
N LYS A 201 7.45 1.76 10.37
CA LYS A 201 6.88 0.86 11.35
C LYS A 201 6.55 -0.41 10.59
N PRO A 202 7.45 -1.41 10.54
CA PRO A 202 7.28 -2.55 9.65
C PRO A 202 5.93 -3.25 9.87
N TRP A 203 5.42 -3.20 11.10
CA TRP A 203 4.14 -3.77 11.50
C TRP A 203 2.91 -3.01 10.96
N GLU A 204 3.03 -1.75 10.52
CA GLU A 204 1.90 -1.03 9.94
C GLU A 204 1.64 -1.51 8.51
N GLU A 205 0.38 -1.84 8.23
CA GLU A 205 -0.09 -2.44 6.98
C GLU A 205 0.22 -1.57 5.75
N ALA A 206 0.00 -0.27 5.85
CA ALA A 206 0.25 0.69 4.77
C ALA A 206 1.69 0.64 4.25
N TYR A 207 2.69 0.40 5.10
CA TYR A 207 4.09 0.34 4.65
C TYR A 207 4.42 -0.95 3.92
N PHE A 208 3.87 -2.09 4.36
CA PHE A 208 4.06 -3.35 3.66
C PHE A 208 3.45 -3.29 2.26
N VAL A 209 2.23 -2.78 2.13
CA VAL A 209 1.57 -2.60 0.83
C VAL A 209 2.35 -1.61 -0.05
N SER A 210 2.71 -0.44 0.48
CA SER A 210 3.44 0.59 -0.28
C SER A 210 4.81 0.10 -0.77
N HIS A 211 5.57 -0.59 0.09
CA HIS A 211 6.84 -1.21 -0.30
C HIS A 211 6.65 -2.25 -1.40
N SER A 212 5.63 -3.10 -1.25
CA SER A 212 5.33 -4.15 -2.23
C SER A 212 4.89 -3.57 -3.57
N LEU A 213 4.13 -2.47 -3.58
CA LEU A 213 3.79 -1.73 -4.79
C LEU A 213 5.03 -1.19 -5.51
N SER A 214 6.05 -0.71 -4.77
CA SER A 214 7.36 -0.35 -5.36
C SER A 214 8.02 -1.55 -6.01
N VAL A 215 8.07 -2.70 -5.33
CA VAL A 215 8.65 -3.94 -5.87
C VAL A 215 7.92 -4.36 -7.15
N ILE A 216 6.59 -4.38 -7.14
CA ILE A 216 5.76 -4.75 -8.28
C ILE A 216 5.98 -3.78 -9.44
N THR A 217 5.99 -2.47 -9.16
CA THR A 217 6.25 -1.43 -10.17
C THR A 217 7.64 -1.61 -10.79
N ARG A 218 8.66 -1.93 -9.99
CA ARG A 218 10.01 -2.19 -10.47
C ARG A 218 10.05 -3.38 -11.43
N THR A 219 9.32 -4.45 -11.11
CA THR A 219 9.18 -5.61 -12.00
C THR A 219 8.53 -5.20 -13.33
N LEU A 220 7.42 -4.44 -13.29
CA LEU A 220 6.77 -3.91 -14.49
C LEU A 220 7.74 -3.08 -15.34
N VAL A 221 8.49 -2.16 -14.72
CA VAL A 221 9.51 -1.34 -15.40
C VAL A 221 10.59 -2.21 -16.06
N SER A 222 11.02 -3.28 -15.39
CA SER A 222 12.07 -4.17 -15.92
C SER A 222 11.63 -5.02 -17.11
N GLU A 223 10.33 -5.15 -17.34
CA GLU A 223 9.74 -5.89 -18.46
C GLU A 223 9.53 -5.02 -19.72
N LEU A 224 9.76 -3.70 -19.64
CA LEU A 224 9.58 -2.72 -20.73
C LEU A 224 10.82 -2.55 -21.60
#